data_AF-A0A5K1BWF0-F1
#
_entry.id   AF-A0A5K1BWF0-F1
#
_cell.length_a   1.000
_cell.length_b   1.000
_cell.length_c   1.000
_cell.angle_alpha   90.00
_cell.angle_beta   90.00
_cell.angle_gamma   90.00
#
_symmetry.space_group_name_H-M   'P 1'
#
loop_
_entity.id
_entity.type
_entity.pdbx_description
1 polymer ?
#
loop_
_entity_poly.entity_id
_entity_poly.type
_entity_poly.pdbx_seq_one_letter_code
_entity_poly.pdbx_strand_id
1 'polypeptide(L)'
;EIFGRGRKVIELKQEHEKRVILETIVSLLPGEKNSMSVSFLSMLLRAAIYLETTVACRLDLEKRMGLQLGQAVLDDLLIPSYSFAGDTLFDVDTVQRILVNYLERDMIEGPNADDDFAYPPNADLERVGRLMENYVAEIATDPNLKVAKFISLAELVPEQARITEDGMYRAIDIYLK
;
A
#
# COMPACT_ATOMS: atom_id res chain seq x y z
N GLU A 1 6.44 42.77 -3.68
CA GLU A 1 6.99 41.39 -3.77
C GLU A 1 6.65 40.68 -5.09
N ILE A 2 6.94 41.29 -6.24
CA ILE A 2 6.54 40.75 -7.57
C ILE A 2 7.38 39.52 -7.97
N PHE A 3 8.62 39.43 -7.48
CA PHE A 3 9.57 38.35 -7.80
C PHE A 3 9.23 37.00 -7.12
N GLY A 4 8.63 37.03 -5.92
CA GLY A 4 8.20 35.81 -5.22
C GLY A 4 6.97 35.15 -5.85
N ARG A 5 6.13 35.94 -6.53
CA ARG A 5 4.91 35.45 -7.19
C ARG A 5 5.21 34.70 -8.49
N GLY A 6 6.18 35.19 -9.27
CA GLY A 6 6.62 34.52 -10.50
C GLY A 6 7.28 33.16 -10.24
N ARG A 7 8.10 33.05 -9.18
CA ARG A 7 8.75 31.79 -8.79
C ARG A 7 7.75 30.71 -8.37
N LYS A 8 6.75 31.07 -7.56
CA LYS A 8 5.67 30.14 -7.15
C LYS A 8 4.83 29.67 -8.33
N VAL A 9 4.55 30.51 -9.32
CA VAL A 9 3.77 30.12 -10.52
C VAL A 9 4.53 29.13 -11.40
N ILE A 10 5.85 29.29 -11.55
CA ILE A 10 6.69 28.35 -12.32
C ILE A 10 6.78 27.00 -11.61
N GLU A 11 6.90 26.99 -10.29
CA GLU A 11 6.96 25.79 -9.45
C GLU A 11 5.65 24.98 -9.52
N LEU A 12 4.49 25.64 -9.38
CA LEU A 12 3.18 25.01 -9.53
C LEU A 12 2.94 24.45 -10.93
N LYS A 13 3.41 25.13 -11.97
CA LYS A 13 3.31 24.64 -13.35
C LYS A 13 4.15 23.37 -13.55
N GLN A 14 5.36 23.34 -13.01
CA GLN A 14 6.22 22.15 -13.07
C GLN A 14 5.63 20.97 -12.29
N GLU A 15 4.97 21.22 -11.17
CA GLU A 15 4.28 20.18 -10.41
C GLU A 15 3.09 19.59 -11.17
N HIS A 16 2.29 20.43 -11.83
CA HIS A 16 1.20 19.98 -12.68
C HIS A 16 1.70 19.13 -13.86
N GLU A 17 2.79 19.55 -14.53
CA GLU A 17 3.41 18.76 -15.61
C GLU A 17 3.88 17.40 -15.10
N LYS A 18 4.52 17.32 -13.92
CA LYS A 18 4.93 16.05 -13.30
C LYS A 18 3.74 15.14 -12.99
N ARG A 19 2.64 15.71 -12.47
CA ARG A 19 1.40 14.98 -12.19
C ARG A 19 0.84 14.34 -13.46
N VAL A 20 0.71 15.12 -14.54
CA VAL A 20 0.19 14.64 -15.83
C VAL A 20 1.08 13.56 -16.43
N ILE A 21 2.41 13.73 -16.36
CA ILE A 21 3.36 12.71 -16.83
C ILE A 21 3.18 11.41 -16.06
N LEU A 22 3.09 11.47 -14.73
CA LEU A 22 2.91 10.28 -13.91
C LEU A 22 1.60 9.55 -14.20
N GLU A 23 0.49 10.29 -14.30
CA GLU A 23 -0.81 9.72 -14.68
C GLU A 23 -0.78 9.07 -16.07
N THR A 24 -0.10 9.71 -17.02
CA THR A 24 0.10 9.15 -18.36
C THR A 24 0.91 7.85 -18.30
N ILE A 25 2.00 7.81 -17.53
CA ILE A 25 2.78 6.59 -17.32
C ILE A 25 1.87 5.47 -16.79
N VAL A 26 1.13 5.71 -15.71
CA VAL A 26 0.22 4.72 -15.12
C VAL A 26 -0.81 4.22 -16.12
N SER A 27 -1.37 5.11 -16.94
CA SER A 27 -2.36 4.75 -17.98
C SER A 27 -1.81 3.87 -19.10
N LEU A 28 -0.49 3.92 -19.34
CA LEU A 28 0.20 3.15 -20.39
C LEU A 28 0.78 1.83 -19.87
N LEU A 29 0.81 1.63 -18.54
CA LEU A 29 1.32 0.40 -17.96
C LEU A 29 0.36 -0.78 -18.20
N PRO A 30 0.91 -1.99 -18.44
CA PRO A 30 0.11 -3.22 -18.54
C PRO A 30 -0.72 -3.44 -17.26
N GLY A 31 -1.96 -3.89 -17.46
CA GLY A 31 -2.92 -4.14 -16.37
C GLY A 31 -2.86 -5.58 -15.83
N GLU A 32 -2.12 -6.45 -16.51
CA GLU A 32 -2.01 -7.87 -16.19
C GLU A 32 -1.20 -8.09 -14.89
N LYS A 33 -1.62 -9.09 -14.10
CA LYS A 33 -0.90 -9.53 -12.90
C LYS A 33 0.53 -9.94 -13.27
N ASN A 34 1.50 -9.65 -12.39
CA ASN A 34 2.92 -9.97 -12.54
C ASN A 34 3.63 -9.29 -13.73
N SER A 35 2.99 -8.33 -14.42
CA SER A 35 3.62 -7.56 -15.50
C SER A 35 4.67 -6.57 -15.00
N MET A 36 4.51 -6.09 -13.77
CA MET A 36 5.39 -5.12 -13.10
C MET A 36 5.65 -5.57 -11.66
N SER A 37 6.83 -5.30 -11.11
CA SER A 37 7.14 -5.62 -9.71
C SER A 37 6.34 -4.76 -8.74
N VAL A 38 6.05 -5.30 -7.55
CA VAL A 38 5.35 -4.56 -6.49
C VAL A 38 6.13 -3.31 -6.05
N SER A 39 7.45 -3.40 -5.98
CA SER A 39 8.31 -2.25 -5.64
C SER A 39 8.23 -1.11 -6.66
N PHE A 40 8.08 -1.43 -7.94
CA PHE A 40 7.89 -0.40 -8.97
C PHE A 40 6.51 0.26 -8.81
N LEU A 41 5.46 -0.52 -8.58
CA LEU A 41 4.12 0.01 -8.32
C LEU A 41 4.09 0.87 -7.05
N SER A 42 4.77 0.44 -5.98
CA SER A 42 4.90 1.21 -4.73
C SER A 42 5.61 2.54 -4.96
N MET A 43 6.68 2.55 -5.75
CA MET A 43 7.39 3.78 -6.12
C MET A 43 6.47 4.77 -6.84
N LEU A 44 5.68 4.27 -7.80
CA LEU A 44 4.69 5.09 -8.52
C LEU A 44 3.59 5.59 -7.59
N LEU A 45 3.11 4.75 -6.66
CA LEU A 45 2.06 5.12 -5.71
C LEU A 45 2.53 6.22 -4.75
N ARG A 46 3.75 6.11 -4.22
CA ARG A 46 4.37 7.17 -3.41
C ARG A 46 4.48 8.48 -4.17
N ALA A 47 4.95 8.41 -5.43
CA ALA A 47 5.03 9.59 -6.29
C ALA A 47 3.62 10.16 -6.59
N ALA A 48 2.61 9.31 -6.77
CA ALA A 48 1.25 9.68 -7.07
C ALA A 48 0.56 10.37 -5.90
N ILE A 49 0.81 9.89 -4.68
CA ILE A 49 0.36 10.54 -3.44
C ILE A 49 1.09 11.88 -3.26
N TYR A 50 2.43 11.90 -3.37
CA TYR A 50 3.23 13.10 -3.21
C TYR A 50 2.86 14.21 -4.20
N LEU A 51 2.59 13.85 -5.46
CA LEU A 51 2.18 14.79 -6.51
C LEU A 51 0.66 15.06 -6.50
N GLU A 52 -0.10 14.50 -5.57
CA GLU A 52 -1.57 14.65 -5.51
C GLU A 52 -2.25 14.36 -6.86
N THR A 53 -1.96 13.22 -7.49
CA THR A 53 -2.60 12.81 -8.76
C THR A 53 -4.11 12.63 -8.59
N THR A 54 -4.82 12.30 -9.67
CA THR A 54 -6.23 11.91 -9.57
C THR A 54 -6.42 10.72 -8.62
N VAL A 55 -7.56 10.71 -7.91
CA VAL A 55 -7.95 9.58 -7.05
C VAL A 55 -7.96 8.28 -7.86
N ALA A 56 -8.45 8.32 -9.10
CA ALA A 56 -8.46 7.16 -10.00
C ALA A 56 -7.07 6.57 -10.25
N CYS A 57 -6.06 7.42 -10.48
CA CYS A 57 -4.67 7.00 -10.66
C CYS A 57 -4.12 6.27 -9.42
N ARG A 58 -4.38 6.80 -8.22
CA ARG A 58 -3.96 6.15 -6.97
C ARG A 58 -4.67 4.83 -6.72
N LEU A 59 -5.99 4.79 -6.87
CA LEU A 59 -6.79 3.58 -6.67
C LEU A 59 -6.41 2.47 -7.68
N ASP A 60 -6.07 2.83 -8.91
CA ASP A 60 -5.59 1.87 -9.91
C ASP A 60 -4.24 1.25 -9.48
N LEU A 61 -3.30 2.05 -9.00
CA LEU A 61 -2.03 1.55 -8.45
C LEU A 61 -2.24 0.65 -7.21
N GLU A 62 -3.09 1.07 -6.28
CA GLU A 62 -3.45 0.28 -5.09
C GLU A 62 -4.06 -1.08 -5.49
N LYS A 63 -4.95 -1.09 -6.49
CA LYS A 63 -5.55 -2.31 -7.03
C LYS A 63 -4.50 -3.23 -7.65
N ARG A 64 -3.60 -2.70 -8.48
CA ARG A 64 -2.53 -3.47 -9.13
C ARG A 64 -1.54 -4.05 -8.11
N MET A 65 -1.26 -3.33 -7.01
CA MET A 65 -0.48 -3.88 -5.89
C MET A 65 -1.22 -5.02 -5.19
N GLY A 66 -2.52 -4.85 -4.93
CA GLY A 66 -3.37 -5.90 -4.33
C GLY A 66 -3.37 -7.21 -5.11
N LEU A 67 -3.30 -7.17 -6.45
CA LEU A 67 -3.26 -8.38 -7.29
C LEU A 67 -2.04 -9.29 -7.07
N GLN A 68 -0.95 -8.76 -6.54
CA GLN A 68 0.33 -9.44 -6.38
C GLN A 68 0.96 -9.18 -5.00
N LEU A 69 0.13 -8.94 -3.99
CA LEU A 69 0.57 -8.56 -2.65
C LEU A 69 1.48 -9.62 -2.00
N GLY A 70 1.29 -10.92 -2.29
CA GLY A 70 2.16 -11.99 -1.78
C GLY A 70 3.60 -11.98 -2.31
N GLN A 71 3.93 -11.10 -3.27
CA GLN A 71 5.29 -10.85 -3.75
C GLN A 71 5.92 -9.58 -3.15
N ALA A 72 5.15 -8.79 -2.42
CA ALA A 72 5.63 -7.55 -1.83
C ALA A 72 6.54 -7.82 -0.63
N VAL A 73 7.46 -6.88 -0.40
CA VAL A 73 8.24 -6.80 0.84
C VAL A 73 7.69 -5.70 1.74
N LEU A 74 8.06 -5.71 3.02
CA LEU A 74 7.63 -4.70 3.99
C LEU A 74 7.86 -3.29 3.47
N ASP A 75 9.06 -3.03 2.93
CA ASP A 75 9.44 -1.74 2.37
C ASP A 75 8.48 -1.25 1.30
N ASP A 76 7.80 -2.11 0.54
CA ASP A 76 6.83 -1.68 -0.48
C ASP A 76 5.57 -1.06 0.15
N LEU A 77 5.22 -1.45 1.38
CA LEU A 77 4.03 -0.97 2.09
C LEU A 77 4.31 0.25 2.99
N LEU A 78 5.57 0.59 3.26
CA LEU A 78 5.97 1.76 4.06
C LEU A 78 5.79 3.08 3.28
N ILE A 79 4.54 3.38 2.93
CA ILE A 79 4.12 4.57 2.19
C ILE A 79 4.11 5.76 3.16
N PRO A 80 4.97 6.78 2.95
CA PRO A 80 5.02 7.93 3.85
C PRO A 80 3.69 8.69 3.86
N SER A 81 3.27 9.14 5.04
CA SER A 81 2.22 10.14 5.14
C SER A 81 2.77 11.51 4.78
N TYR A 82 2.06 12.25 3.93
CA TYR A 82 2.42 13.63 3.55
C TYR A 82 1.52 14.67 4.23
N SER A 83 0.84 14.30 5.32
CA SER A 83 0.03 15.25 6.06
C SER A 83 0.91 16.25 6.82
N PHE A 84 0.49 17.51 6.86
CA PHE A 84 1.18 18.58 7.57
C PHE A 84 0.84 18.66 9.06
N ALA A 85 -0.03 17.76 9.58
CA ALA A 85 -0.72 17.95 10.86
C ALA A 85 -0.26 17.02 12.00
N GLY A 86 0.99 16.52 11.96
CA GLY A 86 1.48 15.61 13.01
C GLY A 86 0.74 14.27 13.05
N ASP A 87 0.26 13.81 11.89
CA ASP A 87 -0.36 12.51 11.74
C ASP A 87 0.69 11.38 11.77
N THR A 88 0.24 10.15 11.55
CA THR A 88 1.09 8.96 11.50
C THR A 88 2.22 9.10 10.49
N LEU A 89 3.36 8.45 10.74
CA LEU A 89 4.53 8.39 9.85
C LEU A 89 4.19 7.76 8.50
N PHE A 90 3.29 6.79 8.50
CA PHE A 90 2.87 6.04 7.32
C PHE A 90 1.38 6.24 7.01
N ASP A 91 1.04 6.19 5.72
CA ASP A 91 -0.33 6.20 5.23
C ASP A 91 -0.95 4.80 5.35
N VAL A 92 -1.51 4.55 6.54
CA VAL A 92 -2.17 3.29 6.87
C VAL A 92 -3.44 3.05 6.03
N ASP A 93 -4.14 4.10 5.59
CA ASP A 93 -5.38 3.93 4.83
C ASP A 93 -5.10 3.38 3.43
N THR A 94 -4.00 3.81 2.82
CA THR A 94 -3.55 3.28 1.53
C THR A 94 -3.22 1.79 1.62
N VAL A 95 -2.49 1.35 2.64
CA VAL A 95 -2.18 -0.08 2.82
C VAL A 95 -3.43 -0.90 3.14
N GLN A 96 -4.36 -0.35 3.92
CA GLN A 96 -5.66 -0.96 4.16
C GLN A 96 -6.43 -1.21 2.84
N ARG A 97 -6.46 -0.23 1.92
CA ARG A 97 -7.11 -0.40 0.61
C ARG A 97 -6.40 -1.43 -0.27
N ILE A 98 -5.08 -1.48 -0.24
CA ILE A 98 -4.29 -2.52 -0.95
C ILE A 98 -4.67 -3.92 -0.43
N LEU A 99 -4.75 -4.09 0.89
CA LEU A 99 -5.15 -5.37 1.49
C LEU A 99 -6.59 -5.75 1.13
N VAL A 100 -7.53 -4.80 1.15
CA VAL A 100 -8.93 -5.06 0.73
C VAL A 100 -8.98 -5.52 -0.73
N ASN A 101 -8.25 -4.87 -1.64
CA ASN A 101 -8.16 -5.31 -3.05
C ASN A 101 -7.61 -6.74 -3.18
N TYR A 102 -6.65 -7.14 -2.34
CA TYR A 102 -6.14 -8.52 -2.30
C TYR A 102 -7.22 -9.51 -1.85
N LEU A 103 -7.94 -9.20 -0.77
CA LEU A 103 -8.96 -10.07 -0.20
C LEU A 103 -10.17 -10.22 -1.13
N GLU A 104 -10.63 -9.13 -1.76
CA GLU A 104 -11.73 -9.16 -2.73
C GLU A 104 -11.40 -10.04 -3.94
N ARG A 105 -10.14 -10.02 -4.40
CA ARG A 105 -9.67 -10.91 -5.46
C ARG A 105 -9.77 -12.38 -5.05
N ASP A 106 -9.26 -12.73 -3.87
CA ASP A 106 -9.25 -14.12 -3.39
C ASP A 106 -10.68 -14.69 -3.27
N MET A 107 -11.64 -13.85 -2.86
CA MET A 107 -13.06 -14.23 -2.79
C MET A 107 -13.72 -14.43 -4.17
N ILE A 108 -13.30 -13.70 -5.20
CA ILE A 108 -13.92 -13.75 -6.54
C ILE A 108 -13.28 -14.84 -7.42
N GLU A 109 -11.96 -14.98 -7.39
CA GLU A 109 -11.21 -15.88 -8.27
C GLU A 109 -11.11 -17.31 -7.73
N GLY A 110 -11.35 -17.53 -6.43
CA GLY A 110 -11.11 -18.81 -5.77
C GLY A 110 -9.63 -19.24 -5.80
N PRO A 111 -9.28 -20.41 -5.24
CA PRO A 111 -7.94 -20.97 -5.38
C PRO A 111 -7.68 -21.28 -6.86
N ASN A 112 -6.98 -20.36 -7.53
CA ASN A 112 -6.69 -20.40 -8.95
C ASN A 112 -6.15 -21.78 -9.38
N ALA A 113 -6.89 -22.46 -10.26
CA ALA A 113 -6.51 -23.72 -10.89
C ALA A 113 -5.71 -23.53 -12.20
N ASP A 114 -5.50 -22.27 -12.63
CA ASP A 114 -4.93 -21.92 -13.94
C ASP A 114 -3.50 -21.33 -13.89
N ASP A 115 -2.90 -21.24 -12.71
CA ASP A 115 -1.49 -20.87 -12.61
C ASP A 115 -0.65 -22.15 -12.59
N ASP A 116 -0.20 -22.58 -13.78
CA ASP A 116 0.73 -23.71 -14.01
C ASP A 116 2.11 -23.48 -13.33
N PHE A 117 2.28 -22.33 -12.65
CA PHE A 117 3.41 -21.96 -11.80
C PHE A 117 3.00 -21.52 -10.37
N ALA A 118 1.74 -21.72 -9.95
CA ALA A 118 1.27 -21.25 -8.65
C ALA A 118 1.77 -22.12 -7.49
N TYR A 119 2.35 -21.43 -6.51
CA TYR A 119 2.39 -21.92 -5.15
C TYR A 119 0.97 -22.31 -4.70
N PRO A 120 0.81 -23.37 -3.88
CA PRO A 120 -0.50 -23.75 -3.38
C PRO A 120 -1.19 -22.52 -2.76
N PRO A 121 -2.51 -22.32 -2.95
CA PRO A 121 -3.25 -21.11 -2.51
C PRO A 121 -2.93 -20.68 -1.07
N ASN A 122 -2.68 -21.65 -0.20
CA ASN A 122 -2.28 -21.41 1.19
C ASN A 122 -0.95 -20.64 1.30
N ALA A 123 0.04 -20.89 0.45
CA ALA A 123 1.36 -20.27 0.53
C ALA A 123 1.37 -18.78 0.16
N ASP A 124 0.48 -18.32 -0.74
CA ASP A 124 0.35 -16.89 -1.05
C ASP A 124 -0.34 -16.14 0.11
N LEU A 125 -1.44 -16.69 0.61
CA LEU A 125 -2.16 -16.16 1.77
C LEU A 125 -1.26 -16.07 3.01
N GLU A 126 -0.45 -17.09 3.26
CA GLU A 126 0.54 -17.10 4.34
C GLU A 126 1.63 -16.02 4.17
N ARG A 127 2.06 -15.74 2.93
CA ARG A 127 3.03 -14.66 2.66
C ARG A 127 2.41 -13.30 2.96
N VAL A 128 1.16 -13.09 2.52
CA VAL A 128 0.43 -11.86 2.83
C VAL A 128 0.18 -11.72 4.33
N GLY A 129 -0.16 -12.81 5.02
CA GLY A 129 -0.28 -12.83 6.49
C GLY A 129 0.98 -12.34 7.18
N ARG A 130 2.13 -12.95 6.88
CA ARG A 130 3.43 -12.55 7.44
C ARG A 130 3.80 -11.11 7.08
N LEU A 131 3.52 -10.68 5.85
CA LEU A 131 3.77 -9.31 5.41
C LEU A 131 2.95 -8.33 6.25
N MET A 132 1.66 -8.60 6.43
CA MET A 132 0.77 -7.73 7.20
C MET A 132 1.09 -7.74 8.70
N GLU A 133 1.49 -8.87 9.29
CA GLU A 133 1.97 -8.91 10.68
C GLU A 133 3.21 -8.04 10.88
N ASN A 134 4.16 -8.09 9.95
CA ASN A 134 5.35 -7.23 10.00
C ASN A 134 4.97 -5.76 9.80
N TYR A 135 4.04 -5.46 8.90
CA TYR A 135 3.57 -4.09 8.69
C TYR A 135 2.84 -3.53 9.91
N VAL A 136 1.92 -4.30 10.53
CA VAL A 136 1.21 -3.90 11.75
C VAL A 136 2.19 -3.68 12.90
N ALA A 137 3.22 -4.53 13.04
CA ALA A 137 4.28 -4.35 14.03
C ALA A 137 5.13 -3.09 13.78
N GLU A 138 5.42 -2.75 12.52
CA GLU A 138 6.18 -1.55 12.17
C GLU A 138 5.41 -0.28 12.51
N ILE A 139 4.13 -0.18 12.09
CA ILE A 139 3.30 1.00 12.38
C ILE A 139 2.95 1.13 13.87
N ALA A 140 2.99 0.03 14.63
CA ALA A 140 2.74 0.06 16.07
C ALA A 140 3.77 0.91 16.84
N THR A 141 4.95 1.14 16.26
CA THR A 141 5.99 2.00 16.85
C THR A 141 5.65 3.49 16.79
N ASP A 142 4.62 3.86 16.04
CA ASP A 142 4.21 5.25 15.84
C ASP A 142 3.30 5.73 16.99
N PRO A 143 3.74 6.71 17.80
CA PRO A 143 2.95 7.22 18.92
C PRO A 143 1.67 7.96 18.49
N ASN A 144 1.57 8.34 17.21
CA ASN A 144 0.39 9.00 16.65
C ASN A 144 -0.64 8.00 16.11
N LEU A 145 -0.33 6.69 16.09
CA LEU A 145 -1.25 5.68 15.61
C LEU A 145 -2.42 5.50 16.58
N LYS A 146 -3.63 5.84 16.11
CA LYS A 146 -4.86 5.69 16.90
C LYS A 146 -5.25 4.21 17.05
N VAL A 147 -5.72 3.85 18.24
CA VAL A 147 -6.11 2.46 18.57
C VAL A 147 -7.16 1.90 17.61
N ALA A 148 -8.14 2.73 17.20
CA ALA A 148 -9.17 2.31 16.27
C ALA A 148 -8.57 1.91 14.90
N LYS A 149 -7.52 2.59 14.45
CA LYS A 149 -6.84 2.31 13.17
C LYS A 149 -5.94 1.09 13.26
N PHE A 150 -5.29 0.90 14.42
CA PHE A 150 -4.54 -0.32 14.72
C PHE A 150 -5.45 -1.55 14.69
N ILE A 151 -6.58 -1.50 15.42
CA ILE A 151 -7.56 -2.60 15.47
C ILE A 151 -8.13 -2.88 14.08
N SER A 152 -8.57 -1.85 13.34
CA SER A 152 -9.19 -2.05 12.03
C SER A 152 -8.27 -2.75 11.05
N LEU A 153 -6.96 -2.45 11.09
CA LEU A 153 -5.99 -3.11 10.24
C LEU A 153 -5.67 -4.54 10.72
N ALA A 154 -5.52 -4.73 12.02
CA ALA A 154 -5.25 -6.05 12.60
C ALA A 154 -6.40 -7.05 12.32
N GLU A 155 -7.66 -6.58 12.36
CA GLU A 155 -8.84 -7.40 12.08
C GLU A 155 -8.97 -7.80 10.60
N LEU A 156 -8.39 -7.02 9.67
CA LEU A 156 -8.40 -7.35 8.24
C LEU A 156 -7.47 -8.50 7.88
N VAL A 157 -6.48 -8.83 8.71
CA VAL A 157 -5.57 -9.95 8.45
C VAL A 157 -6.30 -11.27 8.73
N PRO A 158 -6.55 -12.13 7.71
CA PRO A 158 -7.31 -13.37 7.89
C PRO A 158 -6.64 -14.32 8.88
N GLU A 159 -7.44 -15.03 9.68
CA GLU A 159 -6.95 -16.01 10.65
C GLU A 159 -6.18 -17.15 9.98
N GLN A 160 -6.60 -17.54 8.77
CA GLN A 160 -5.95 -18.57 7.95
C GLN A 160 -4.53 -18.18 7.52
N ALA A 161 -4.21 -16.88 7.54
CA ALA A 161 -2.88 -16.37 7.21
C ALA A 161 -1.94 -16.38 8.43
N ARG A 162 -2.47 -16.56 9.66
CA ARG A 162 -1.73 -16.54 10.93
C ARG A 162 -1.35 -17.96 11.35
N ILE A 163 -0.38 -18.57 10.65
CA ILE A 163 0.14 -19.90 11.02
C ILE A 163 0.75 -19.89 12.44
N THR A 164 1.33 -18.75 12.82
CA THR A 164 1.94 -18.51 14.13
C THR A 164 1.36 -17.20 14.67
N GLU A 165 0.62 -17.23 15.78
CA GLU A 165 0.02 -16.00 16.32
C GLU A 165 1.07 -15.01 16.89
N ASP A 166 2.34 -15.41 16.98
CA ASP A 166 3.44 -14.65 17.57
C ASP A 166 3.63 -13.25 16.94
N GLY A 167 3.40 -13.11 15.63
CA GLY A 167 3.58 -11.85 14.90
C GLY A 167 2.61 -10.77 15.37
N MET A 168 1.34 -11.14 15.55
CA MET A 168 0.29 -10.21 15.99
C MET A 168 0.43 -9.87 17.48
N TYR A 169 0.74 -10.85 18.34
CA TYR A 169 1.02 -10.55 19.76
C TYR A 169 2.20 -9.61 19.93
N ARG A 170 3.27 -9.76 19.13
CA ARG A 170 4.39 -8.82 19.10
C ARG A 170 3.94 -7.41 18.72
N ALA A 171 3.10 -7.28 17.70
CA ALA A 171 2.59 -5.97 17.29
C ALA A 171 1.74 -5.30 18.38
N ILE A 172 0.92 -6.08 19.09
CA ILE A 172 0.12 -5.61 20.23
C ILE A 172 1.03 -5.16 21.39
N ASP A 173 2.05 -5.96 21.73
CA ASP A 173 3.01 -5.62 22.79
C ASP A 173 3.79 -4.34 22.45
N ILE A 174 4.18 -4.14 21.19
CA ILE A 174 4.80 -2.88 20.74
C ILE A 174 3.84 -1.71 20.89
N TYR A 175 2.58 -1.87 20.45
CA TYR A 175 1.58 -0.80 20.48
C TYR A 175 1.20 -0.35 21.90
N LEU A 176 1.24 -1.27 22.87
CA LEU A 176 0.89 -1.00 24.26
C LEU A 176 2.05 -0.46 25.11
N LYS A 177 3.27 -0.42 24.57
CA LYS A 177 4.45 0.12 25.25
C LYS A 177 4.56 1.64 25.10
#